data_AF-A0A1Y2TPA2-F1
#
_entry.id   AF-A0A1Y2TPA2-F1
#
_cell.length_a   1.000
_cell.length_b   1.000
_cell.length_c   1.000
_cell.angle_alpha   90.00
_cell.angle_beta   90.00
_cell.angle_gamma   90.00
#
_symmetry.space_group_name_H-M   'P 1'
#
loop_
_entity.id
_entity.type
_entity.pdbx_description
1 polymer ?
#
loop_
_entity_poly.entity_id
_entity_poly.type
_entity_poly.pdbx_seq_one_letter_code
_entity_poly.pdbx_strand_id
1 'polypeptide(L)'
;MSTQRTYGQDSSYRRGAPGTHRCDDPQKCRYCRYKKASKEKQANGMCINRSCPNPTESGKTMCEHHLKEKSKSIHDRYRKRQEERHCTRCPNKLAPGSKTHCEVHRGQHRASLMRRMEKEKSKAEEELPRRARQILPNTTHGPRDMSQYGSSNPSQVGPSSGSTQQQNYSHDPPQNQYKDDIVWSNYIHNDAWE
;
A
#
# COMPACT_ATOMS: atom_id res chain seq x y z
N MET A 1 -9.99 -51.99 42.36
CA MET A 1 -10.93 -50.96 41.85
C MET A 1 -10.11 -49.77 41.38
N SER A 2 -9.87 -49.66 40.08
CA SER A 2 -8.90 -48.73 39.49
C SER A 2 -9.66 -47.53 38.89
N THR A 3 -9.52 -46.35 39.49
CA THR A 3 -10.16 -45.12 39.00
C THR A 3 -9.33 -44.55 37.85
N GLN A 4 -9.72 -44.86 36.62
CA GLN A 4 -9.19 -44.20 35.43
C GLN A 4 -9.62 -42.73 35.44
N ARG A 5 -8.66 -41.81 35.57
CA ARG A 5 -8.89 -40.39 35.31
C ARG A 5 -9.05 -40.19 33.81
N THR A 6 -10.27 -39.92 33.37
CA THR A 6 -10.56 -39.42 32.02
C THR A 6 -10.02 -38.00 31.94
N TYR A 7 -8.86 -37.83 31.29
CA TYR A 7 -8.42 -36.52 30.83
C TYR A 7 -9.43 -36.02 29.79
N GLY A 8 -10.34 -35.16 30.24
CA GLY A 8 -11.24 -34.42 29.36
C GLY A 8 -10.40 -33.71 28.30
N GLN A 9 -10.59 -34.10 27.04
CA GLN A 9 -10.09 -33.41 25.87
C GLN A 9 -10.84 -32.08 25.72
N ASP A 10 -10.62 -31.14 26.62
CA ASP A 10 -11.10 -29.77 26.44
C ASP A 10 -10.28 -29.12 25.32
N SER A 11 -10.89 -29.15 24.15
CA SER A 11 -10.58 -28.56 22.85
C SER A 11 -10.44 -27.01 22.90
N SER A 12 -9.80 -26.44 23.91
CA SER A 12 -9.53 -24.98 24.00
C SER A 12 -8.35 -24.53 23.13
N TYR A 13 -7.57 -25.47 22.58
CA TYR A 13 -6.44 -25.16 21.68
C TYR A 13 -6.82 -25.07 20.20
N ARG A 14 -8.04 -24.63 19.85
CA ARG A 14 -8.29 -24.12 18.50
C ARG A 14 -7.44 -22.86 18.32
N ARG A 15 -6.23 -23.01 17.79
CA ARG A 15 -5.36 -21.91 17.35
C ARG A 15 -6.17 -21.05 16.39
N GLY A 16 -6.71 -19.94 16.90
CA GLY A 16 -7.41 -18.95 16.10
C GLY A 16 -6.49 -18.44 15.00
N ALA A 17 -7.09 -18.11 13.85
CA ALA A 17 -6.38 -17.52 12.73
C ALA A 17 -5.48 -16.35 13.20
N PRO A 18 -4.24 -16.25 12.68
CA PRO A 18 -3.31 -15.19 13.06
C PRO A 18 -3.97 -13.83 12.86
N GLY A 19 -4.15 -13.06 13.94
CA GLY A 19 -4.75 -11.73 13.92
C GLY A 19 -6.03 -11.56 14.73
N THR A 20 -6.67 -12.65 15.18
CA THR A 20 -7.84 -12.58 16.08
C THR A 20 -7.53 -13.32 17.36
N HIS A 21 -6.92 -12.63 18.32
CA HIS A 21 -6.87 -13.18 19.67
C HIS A 21 -8.33 -13.37 20.13
N ARG A 22 -8.64 -14.54 20.71
CA ARG A 22 -9.95 -14.83 21.32
C ARG A 22 -9.74 -14.84 22.83
N CYS A 23 -10.41 -13.94 23.53
CA CYS A 23 -10.45 -13.89 24.99
C CYS A 23 -11.90 -14.21 25.40
N ASP A 24 -12.11 -15.20 26.27
CA ASP A 24 -13.46 -15.51 26.80
C ASP A 24 -13.99 -14.35 27.65
N ASP A 25 -13.08 -13.66 28.34
CA ASP A 25 -13.36 -12.44 29.10
C ASP A 25 -12.39 -11.29 28.69
N PRO A 26 -12.87 -10.33 27.87
CA PRO A 26 -12.09 -9.16 27.49
C PRO A 26 -11.70 -8.21 28.62
N GLN A 27 -12.41 -8.22 29.75
CA GLN A 27 -12.09 -7.37 30.88
C GLN A 27 -10.89 -7.91 31.66
N LYS A 28 -10.75 -9.23 31.74
CA LYS A 28 -9.61 -9.90 32.42
C LYS A 28 -8.41 -10.10 31.52
N CYS A 29 -8.61 -10.20 30.20
CA CYS A 29 -7.51 -10.43 29.28
C CYS A 29 -6.57 -9.22 29.16
N ARG A 30 -5.30 -9.42 29.52
CA ARG A 30 -4.24 -8.40 29.46
C ARG A 30 -4.08 -7.77 28.07
N TYR A 31 -4.23 -8.57 27.00
CA TYR A 31 -4.18 -8.08 25.63
C TYR A 31 -5.41 -7.23 25.28
N CYS A 32 -6.62 -7.70 25.64
CA CYS A 32 -7.88 -6.98 25.47
C CYS A 32 -7.81 -5.58 26.12
N ARG A 33 -7.36 -5.50 27.39
CA ARG A 33 -7.16 -4.22 28.11
C ARG A 33 -6.13 -3.32 27.45
N TYR A 34 -4.96 -3.85 27.07
CA TYR A 34 -3.91 -3.07 26.41
C TYR A 34 -4.38 -2.48 25.07
N LYS A 35 -5.06 -3.27 24.25
CA LYS A 35 -5.58 -2.84 22.95
C LYS A 35 -6.64 -1.74 23.12
N LYS A 36 -7.52 -1.84 24.12
CA LYS A 36 -8.50 -0.79 24.45
C LYS A 36 -7.80 0.51 24.86
N ALA A 37 -6.87 0.44 25.81
CA ALA A 37 -6.11 1.62 26.27
C ALA A 37 -5.29 2.26 25.13
N SER A 38 -4.70 1.46 24.27
CA SER A 38 -3.96 1.95 23.08
C SER A 38 -4.87 2.68 22.09
N LYS A 39 -6.09 2.18 21.85
CA LYS A 39 -7.07 2.85 20.98
C LYS A 39 -7.55 4.16 21.59
N GLU A 40 -7.80 4.18 22.90
CA GLU A 40 -8.20 5.37 23.63
C GLU A 40 -7.11 6.45 23.58
N LYS A 41 -5.84 6.07 23.82
CA LYS A 41 -4.71 6.98 23.61
C LYS A 41 -4.66 7.54 22.18
N GLN A 42 -4.83 6.68 21.18
CA GLN A 42 -4.81 7.11 19.78
C GLN A 42 -5.95 8.07 19.45
N ALA A 43 -7.17 7.80 19.96
CA ALA A 43 -8.32 8.69 19.80
C ALA A 43 -8.10 10.05 20.46
N ASN A 44 -7.36 10.08 21.58
CA ASN A 44 -6.99 11.29 22.30
C ASN A 44 -5.73 11.98 21.74
N GLY A 45 -5.17 11.51 20.62
CA GLY A 45 -3.94 12.07 20.06
C GLY A 45 -2.72 11.92 20.98
N MET A 46 -2.66 10.86 21.78
CA MET A 46 -1.56 10.55 22.70
C MET A 46 -0.69 9.42 22.20
N CYS A 47 0.60 9.45 22.58
CA CYS A 47 1.56 8.43 22.18
C CYS A 47 1.16 7.03 22.67
N ILE A 48 1.17 6.06 21.75
CA ILE A 48 0.78 4.66 22.02
C ILE A 48 1.66 3.95 23.06
N ASN A 49 2.88 4.45 23.32
CA ASN A 49 3.74 3.88 24.35
C ASN A 49 3.09 3.99 25.73
N ARG A 50 3.04 2.87 26.47
CA ARG A 50 2.24 2.72 27.71
C ARG A 50 2.41 3.88 28.68
N SER A 51 3.66 4.26 28.94
CA SER A 51 4.01 5.25 29.94
C SER A 51 4.24 6.65 29.39
N CYS A 52 4.06 6.87 28.07
CA CYS A 52 4.28 8.17 27.46
C CYS A 52 3.03 9.04 27.62
N PRO A 53 3.13 10.22 28.26
CA PRO A 53 2.04 11.18 28.33
C PRO A 53 2.05 12.15 27.14
N ASN A 54 3.09 12.14 26.31
CA ASN A 54 3.27 13.14 25.26
C ASN A 54 2.24 12.97 24.13
N PRO A 55 1.73 14.09 23.58
CA PRO A 55 0.84 14.07 22.43
C PRO A 55 1.57 13.59 21.17
N THR A 56 0.79 13.17 20.18
CA THR A 56 1.23 12.83 18.83
C THR A 56 0.82 13.92 17.86
N GLU A 57 1.66 14.18 16.86
CA GLU A 57 1.23 14.96 15.70
C GLU A 57 0.09 14.24 14.95
N SER A 58 -0.72 15.00 14.21
CA SER A 58 -1.88 14.49 13.48
C SER A 58 -1.49 13.34 12.54
N GLY A 59 -2.22 12.22 12.66
CA GLY A 59 -2.00 11.01 11.86
C GLY A 59 -0.83 10.12 12.32
N LYS A 60 -0.02 10.52 13.31
CA LYS A 60 1.06 9.69 13.86
C LYS A 60 0.59 8.91 15.09
N THR A 61 1.23 7.77 15.36
CA THR A 61 0.89 6.89 16.50
C THR A 61 1.83 7.04 17.70
N MET A 62 2.99 7.67 17.50
CA MET A 62 4.01 7.90 18.52
C MET A 62 4.39 9.37 18.52
N CYS A 63 4.79 9.88 19.70
CA CYS A 63 5.31 11.24 19.80
C CYS A 63 6.67 11.34 19.07
N GLU A 64 7.11 12.57 18.79
CA GLU A 64 8.34 12.84 18.06
C GLU A 64 9.56 12.16 18.69
N HIS A 65 9.68 12.19 20.02
CA HIS A 65 10.74 11.52 20.77
C HIS A 65 10.84 10.02 20.43
N HIS A 66 9.73 9.29 20.58
CA HIS A 66 9.71 7.85 20.30
C HIS A 66 9.85 7.54 18.80
N LEU A 67 9.45 8.45 17.91
CA LEU A 67 9.72 8.32 16.48
C LEU A 67 11.22 8.43 16.18
N LYS A 68 11.91 9.42 16.77
CA LYS A 68 13.36 9.60 16.64
C LYS A 68 14.12 8.40 17.21
N GLU A 69 13.78 7.95 18.42
CA GLU A 69 14.38 6.76 19.03
C GLU A 69 14.17 5.50 18.19
N LYS A 70 12.94 5.29 17.69
CA LYS A 70 12.64 4.14 16.83
C LYS A 70 13.42 4.21 15.52
N SER A 71 13.53 5.40 14.91
CA SER A 71 14.33 5.62 13.70
C SER A 71 15.80 5.29 13.94
N LYS A 72 16.39 5.82 15.02
CA LYS A 72 17.76 5.52 15.45
C LYS A 72 17.97 4.03 15.68
N SER A 73 17.06 3.37 16.41
CA SER A 73 17.12 1.93 16.66
C SER A 73 17.05 1.10 15.37
N ILE A 74 16.23 1.50 14.40
CA ILE A 74 16.15 0.83 13.09
C ILE A 74 17.47 1.02 12.32
N HIS A 75 18.01 2.24 12.31
CA HIS A 75 19.27 2.55 11.65
C HIS A 75 20.44 1.77 12.27
N ASP A 76 20.57 1.76 13.60
CA ASP A 76 21.62 1.02 14.30
C ASP A 76 21.52 -0.49 14.05
N ARG A 77 20.29 -1.03 14.06
CA ARG A 77 20.04 -2.44 13.72
C ARG A 77 20.43 -2.75 12.27
N TYR A 78 20.14 -1.84 11.35
CA TYR A 78 20.53 -1.98 9.94
C TYR A 78 22.05 -1.95 9.79
N ARG A 79 22.73 -0.96 10.39
CA ARG A 79 24.19 -0.82 10.36
C ARG A 79 24.88 -2.06 10.91
N LYS A 80 24.47 -2.52 12.10
CA LYS A 80 25.00 -3.75 12.72
C LYS A 80 24.82 -4.98 11.82
N ARG A 81 23.66 -5.12 11.17
CA ARG A 81 23.42 -6.22 10.23
C ARG A 81 24.32 -6.13 8.99
N GLN A 82 24.60 -4.93 8.49
CA GLN A 82 25.52 -4.73 7.37
C GLN A 82 26.96 -5.09 7.75
N GLU A 83 27.44 -4.63 8.91
CA GLU A 83 28.76 -4.95 9.46
C GLU A 83 28.94 -6.47 9.61
N GLU A 84 27.95 -7.18 10.14
CA GLU A 84 27.98 -8.63 10.36
C GLU A 84 27.63 -9.46 9.10
N ARG A 85 27.35 -8.80 7.97
CA ARG A 85 26.86 -9.39 6.72
C ARG A 85 25.64 -10.30 6.92
N HIS A 86 24.64 -9.83 7.67
CA HIS A 86 23.35 -10.46 7.86
C HIS A 86 22.26 -9.87 6.96
N CYS A 87 21.28 -10.71 6.59
CA CYS A 87 20.09 -10.27 5.87
C CYS A 87 19.30 -9.23 6.67
N THR A 88 18.69 -8.28 5.97
CA THR A 88 17.81 -7.26 6.59
C THR A 88 16.51 -7.84 7.19
N ARG A 89 16.07 -9.02 6.74
CA ARG A 89 14.78 -9.63 7.11
C ARG A 89 14.85 -10.83 8.06
N CYS A 90 15.98 -11.53 8.12
CA CYS A 90 16.18 -12.70 9.00
C CYS A 90 17.61 -12.73 9.55
N PRO A 91 17.94 -13.58 10.54
CA PRO A 91 19.30 -13.69 11.07
C PRO A 91 20.32 -14.36 10.12
N ASN A 92 19.92 -14.84 8.93
CA ASN A 92 20.83 -15.54 8.02
C ASN A 92 21.87 -14.59 7.39
N LYS A 93 23.03 -15.13 7.01
CA LYS A 93 24.08 -14.40 6.28
C LYS A 93 23.61 -13.93 4.90
N LEU A 94 24.19 -12.83 4.43
CA LEU A 94 23.96 -12.29 3.09
C LEU A 94 24.43 -13.29 2.01
N ALA A 95 23.70 -13.32 0.89
CA ALA A 95 24.13 -14.08 -0.27
C ALA A 95 25.41 -13.47 -0.87
N PRO A 96 26.27 -14.27 -1.53
CA PRO A 96 27.40 -13.74 -2.29
C PRO A 96 26.94 -12.67 -3.29
N GLY A 97 27.57 -11.49 -3.23
CA GLY A 97 27.23 -10.33 -4.06
C GLY A 97 25.95 -9.59 -3.67
N SER A 98 25.22 -10.00 -2.63
CA SER A 98 24.06 -9.27 -2.12
C SER A 98 24.44 -8.34 -0.98
N LYS A 99 24.00 -7.08 -1.06
CA LYS A 99 24.14 -6.10 0.02
C LYS A 99 23.03 -6.19 1.08
N THR A 100 21.89 -6.82 0.78
CA THR A 100 20.67 -6.65 1.59
C THR A 100 19.96 -7.94 1.97
N HIS A 101 20.07 -9.00 1.15
CA HIS A 101 19.28 -10.21 1.33
C HIS A 101 20.13 -11.48 1.36
N CYS A 102 19.71 -12.43 2.20
CA CYS A 102 20.17 -13.81 2.10
C CYS A 102 19.59 -14.47 0.85
N GLU A 103 20.10 -15.65 0.49
CA GLU A 103 19.69 -16.35 -0.74
C GLU A 103 18.18 -16.63 -0.76
N VAL A 104 17.61 -17.02 0.39
CA VAL A 104 16.16 -17.28 0.54
C VAL A 104 15.34 -16.02 0.23
N HIS A 105 15.64 -14.89 0.89
CA HIS A 105 14.88 -13.66 0.68
C HIS A 105 15.14 -13.03 -0.69
N ARG A 106 16.33 -13.21 -1.25
CA ARG A 106 16.68 -12.81 -2.61
C ARG A 106 15.83 -13.57 -3.64
N GLY A 107 15.70 -14.89 -3.48
CA GLY A 107 14.81 -15.73 -4.29
C GLY A 107 13.34 -15.32 -4.17
N GLN A 108 12.86 -15.08 -2.94
CA GLN A 108 11.49 -14.60 -2.70
C GLN A 108 11.23 -13.23 -3.34
N HIS A 109 12.19 -12.31 -3.26
CA HIS A 109 12.09 -10.99 -3.90
C HIS A 109 12.00 -11.13 -5.42
N ARG A 110 12.86 -11.94 -6.04
CA ARG A 110 12.82 -12.24 -7.48
C ARG A 110 11.47 -12.85 -7.89
N ALA A 111 10.99 -13.87 -7.17
CA ALA A 111 9.69 -14.49 -7.44
C ALA A 111 8.53 -13.49 -7.30
N SER A 112 8.58 -12.60 -6.30
CA SER A 112 7.58 -11.56 -6.11
C SER A 112 7.58 -10.54 -7.27
N LEU A 113 8.75 -10.17 -7.78
CA LEU A 113 8.87 -9.29 -8.94
C LEU A 113 8.30 -9.95 -10.19
N MET A 114 8.63 -11.21 -10.45
CA MET A 114 8.10 -11.96 -11.60
C MET A 114 6.57 -12.04 -11.56
N ARG A 115 5.98 -12.35 -10.40
CA ARG A 115 4.51 -12.37 -10.24
C ARG A 115 3.87 -11.00 -10.46
N ARG A 116 4.54 -9.92 -10.07
CA ARG A 116 4.05 -8.56 -10.31
C ARG A 116 4.03 -8.24 -11.81
N MET A 117 5.12 -8.55 -12.50
CA MET A 117 5.22 -8.37 -13.95
C MET A 117 4.18 -9.21 -14.70
N GLU A 118 3.97 -10.46 -14.30
CA GLU A 118 2.94 -11.33 -14.87
C GLU A 118 1.54 -10.78 -14.67
N LYS A 119 1.24 -10.24 -13.47
CA LYS A 119 -0.04 -9.57 -13.19
C LYS A 119 -0.22 -8.28 -13.99
N GLU A 120 0.83 -7.51 -14.21
CA GLU A 120 0.78 -6.30 -15.02
C GLU A 120 0.59 -6.67 -16.50
N LYS A 121 1.25 -7.73 -16.98
CA LYS A 121 1.05 -8.30 -18.31
C LYS A 121 -0.39 -8.79 -18.51
N SER A 122 -0.94 -9.55 -17.56
CA SER A 122 -2.31 -10.07 -17.66
C SER A 122 -3.34 -8.94 -17.65
N LYS A 123 -3.11 -7.87 -16.87
CA LYS A 123 -3.94 -6.67 -16.90
C LYS A 123 -3.88 -5.96 -18.26
N ALA A 124 -2.69 -5.83 -18.85
CA ALA A 124 -2.53 -5.22 -20.16
C ALA A 124 -3.23 -6.04 -21.26
N GLU A 125 -3.15 -7.38 -21.19
CA GLU A 125 -3.81 -8.29 -22.12
C GLU A 125 -5.34 -8.25 -21.99
N GLU A 126 -5.87 -8.11 -20.77
CA GLU A 126 -7.32 -7.95 -20.51
C GLU A 126 -7.86 -6.57 -20.95
N GLU A 127 -7.05 -5.52 -20.90
CA GLU A 127 -7.47 -4.15 -21.23
C GLU A 127 -7.64 -3.93 -22.75
N LEU A 128 -6.83 -4.60 -23.58
CA LEU A 128 -6.92 -4.51 -25.05
C LEU A 128 -8.32 -4.85 -25.60
N PRO A 129 -8.94 -6.01 -25.27
CA PRO A 129 -10.29 -6.33 -25.73
C PRO A 129 -11.36 -5.43 -25.11
N ARG A 130 -11.17 -4.92 -23.88
CA ARG A 130 -12.09 -3.93 -23.30
C ARG A 130 -12.11 -2.66 -24.12
N ARG A 131 -10.94 -2.15 -24.50
CA ARG A 131 -10.81 -0.94 -25.32
C ARG A 131 -11.34 -1.17 -26.74
N ALA A 132 -11.09 -2.33 -27.35
CA ALA A 132 -11.62 -2.68 -28.66
C ALA A 132 -13.17 -2.71 -28.67
N ARG A 133 -13.81 -3.19 -27.59
CA ARG A 133 -15.28 -3.17 -27.45
C ARG A 133 -15.89 -1.78 -27.32
N GLN A 134 -15.13 -0.79 -26.84
CA GLN A 134 -15.62 0.60 -26.71
C GLN A 134 -15.52 1.39 -28.03
N ILE A 135 -14.71 0.93 -28.99
CA ILE A 135 -14.48 1.63 -30.26
C ILE A 135 -15.46 1.19 -31.35
N LEU A 136 -16.30 0.16 -31.13
CA LEU A 136 -17.44 -0.09 -32.02
C LEU A 136 -18.43 1.06 -31.83
N PRO A 137 -18.58 1.96 -32.83
CA PRO A 137 -19.52 3.04 -32.71
C PRO A 137 -20.90 2.41 -32.63
N ASN A 138 -21.71 2.93 -31.70
CA ASN A 138 -23.13 2.65 -31.60
C ASN A 138 -23.84 3.31 -32.81
N THR A 139 -23.43 2.99 -34.04
CA THR A 139 -24.11 3.34 -35.29
C THR A 139 -25.25 2.34 -35.48
N THR A 140 -26.19 2.37 -34.54
CA THR A 140 -27.55 1.87 -34.74
C THR A 140 -28.51 3.01 -34.47
N HIS A 141 -28.20 4.19 -35.01
CA HIS A 141 -29.27 5.05 -35.50
C HIS A 141 -29.66 4.47 -36.85
N GLY A 142 -30.75 3.69 -36.87
CA GLY A 142 -31.44 3.37 -38.11
C GLY A 142 -31.77 4.64 -38.89
N PRO A 143 -32.11 4.53 -40.19
CA PRO A 143 -32.53 5.68 -40.99
C PRO A 143 -33.65 6.40 -40.26
N ARG A 144 -33.33 7.57 -39.70
CA ARG A 144 -34.31 8.45 -39.07
C ARG A 144 -35.02 9.12 -40.22
N ASP A 145 -36.26 8.70 -40.48
CA ASP A 145 -37.12 9.27 -41.52
C ASP A 145 -37.08 10.80 -41.45
N MET A 146 -36.45 11.37 -42.47
CA MET A 146 -36.32 12.81 -42.72
C MET A 146 -37.57 13.30 -43.44
N SER A 147 -38.74 13.09 -42.84
CA SER A 147 -39.99 13.62 -43.35
C SER A 147 -40.88 14.08 -42.19
N GLN A 148 -40.59 15.27 -41.68
CA GLN A 148 -41.64 16.22 -41.30
C GLN A 148 -41.05 17.62 -41.23
N TYR A 149 -41.05 18.27 -42.40
CA TYR A 149 -41.16 19.71 -42.52
C TYR A 149 -42.47 20.15 -41.85
N GLY A 150 -42.39 21.06 -40.88
CA GLY A 150 -43.57 21.58 -40.18
C GLY A 150 -43.23 22.73 -39.24
N SER A 151 -42.76 23.84 -39.84
CA SER A 151 -42.82 25.25 -39.42
C SER A 151 -43.28 25.67 -38.01
N SER A 152 -42.62 26.76 -37.58
CA SER A 152 -43.00 27.80 -36.59
C SER A 152 -42.54 27.49 -35.16
N ASN A 153 -41.85 28.33 -34.39
CA ASN A 153 -41.54 29.77 -34.47
C ASN A 153 -40.43 30.09 -33.40
N PRO A 154 -40.00 31.35 -33.15
CA PRO A 154 -38.58 31.69 -33.04
C PRO A 154 -38.13 32.16 -31.64
N SER A 155 -36.85 32.54 -31.58
CA SER A 155 -36.24 33.49 -30.64
C SER A 155 -35.76 32.93 -29.29
N GLN A 156 -34.47 32.61 -29.23
CA GLN A 156 -33.61 33.29 -28.25
C GLN A 156 -32.15 33.27 -28.69
N VAL A 157 -31.64 34.47 -28.92
CA VAL A 157 -30.25 34.79 -29.24
C VAL A 157 -29.48 34.81 -27.93
N GLY A 158 -28.44 34.00 -27.81
CA GLY A 158 -27.43 34.11 -26.77
C GLY A 158 -26.06 33.90 -27.39
N PRO A 159 -25.16 34.90 -27.41
CA PRO A 159 -23.80 34.69 -27.86
C PRO A 159 -22.98 34.11 -26.70
N SER A 160 -22.37 32.94 -26.91
CA SER A 160 -21.22 32.54 -26.12
C SER A 160 -20.18 31.91 -27.03
N SER A 161 -19.28 32.80 -27.44
CA SER A 161 -18.03 32.55 -28.12
C SER A 161 -17.13 31.67 -27.24
N GLY A 162 -17.17 30.37 -27.46
CA GLY A 162 -16.22 29.40 -26.91
C GLY A 162 -15.30 28.89 -28.01
N SER A 163 -14.20 29.59 -28.21
CA SER A 163 -13.11 29.24 -29.14
C SER A 163 -12.65 27.79 -28.91
N THR A 164 -12.94 26.90 -29.87
CA THR A 164 -12.35 25.55 -29.89
C THR A 164 -11.01 25.65 -30.61
N GLN A 165 -9.96 25.91 -29.84
CA GLN A 165 -8.59 25.82 -30.33
C GLN A 165 -8.23 24.34 -30.47
N GLN A 166 -8.33 23.81 -31.70
CA GLN A 166 -7.75 22.51 -32.04
C GLN A 166 -6.23 22.63 -31.92
N GLN A 167 -5.67 22.07 -30.85
CA GLN A 167 -4.24 21.84 -30.77
C GLN A 167 -3.91 20.53 -31.46
N ASN A 168 -3.29 20.63 -32.64
CA ASN A 168 -2.58 19.55 -33.30
C ASN A 168 -1.41 19.12 -32.39
N TYR A 169 -1.62 18.08 -31.59
CA TYR A 169 -0.53 17.39 -30.92
C TYR A 169 0.11 16.42 -31.90
N SER A 170 1.25 16.84 -32.47
CA SER A 170 2.18 15.93 -33.14
C SER A 170 2.65 14.90 -32.11
N HIS A 171 2.29 13.63 -32.30
CA HIS A 171 2.80 12.52 -31.49
C HIS A 171 4.18 12.13 -32.02
N ASP A 172 5.22 12.80 -31.52
CA ASP A 172 6.54 12.19 -31.50
C ASP A 172 6.59 11.16 -30.35
N PRO A 173 6.92 9.89 -30.62
CA PRO A 173 7.07 8.90 -29.55
C PRO A 173 8.25 9.30 -28.67
N PRO A 174 8.12 9.28 -27.33
CA PRO A 174 9.23 9.61 -26.46
C PRO A 174 10.36 8.59 -26.66
N GLN A 175 11.52 9.09 -27.08
CA GLN A 175 12.75 8.32 -27.01
C GLN A 175 12.99 7.97 -25.55
N ASN A 176 12.93 6.66 -25.27
CA ASN A 176 13.25 6.06 -23.99
C ASN A 176 14.74 6.27 -23.68
N GLN A 177 15.10 7.46 -23.20
CA GLN A 177 16.28 7.66 -22.37
C GLN A 177 15.87 7.41 -20.93
N TYR A 178 15.79 6.14 -20.54
CA TYR A 178 15.94 5.76 -19.14
C TYR A 178 17.39 6.08 -18.74
N LYS A 179 17.64 7.34 -18.37
CA LYS A 179 18.72 7.67 -17.45
C LYS A 179 18.23 7.32 -16.06
N ASP A 180 19.03 6.55 -15.35
CA ASP A 180 18.79 6.04 -14.00
C ASP A 180 18.75 7.14 -12.93
N ASP A 181 17.82 8.09 -13.06
CA ASP A 181 17.48 9.02 -11.99
C ASP A 181 16.44 8.34 -11.08
N ILE A 182 16.90 7.29 -10.38
CA ILE A 182 16.28 6.88 -9.12
C ILE A 182 16.58 8.00 -8.13
N VAL A 183 15.74 9.03 -8.15
CA VAL A 183 15.66 10.04 -7.10
C VAL A 183 15.21 9.30 -5.83
N TRP A 184 16.17 8.90 -5.00
CA TRP A 184 15.95 8.58 -3.59
C TRP A 184 15.65 9.88 -2.83
N SER A 185 14.55 10.57 -3.16
CA SER A 185 14.01 11.66 -2.34
C SER A 185 13.28 11.04 -1.16
N ASN A 186 14.06 10.59 -0.18
CA ASN A 186 13.80 10.64 1.26
C ASN A 186 15.03 10.11 2.02
N TYR A 187 16.21 10.63 1.66
CA TYR A 187 17.45 10.41 2.38
C TYR A 187 17.99 11.75 2.90
N ILE A 188 18.12 11.82 4.23
CA ILE A 188 19.18 12.52 4.96
C ILE A 188 19.21 14.05 4.83
N HIS A 189 18.67 14.74 5.84
CA HIS A 189 19.29 16.00 6.25
C HIS A 189 20.70 15.69 6.75
N ASN A 190 21.67 16.16 5.96
CA ASN A 190 23.02 16.41 6.41
C ASN A 190 22.96 17.56 7.42
N ASP A 191 23.18 17.28 8.69
CA ASP A 191 23.77 18.28 9.59
C ASP A 191 25.25 17.91 9.73
N ALA A 192 26.06 18.65 8.98
CA ALA A 192 27.47 18.81 9.22
C ALA A 192 27.64 19.54 10.57
N TRP A 193 28.39 18.93 11.49
CA TRP A 193 28.97 19.61 12.63
C TRP A 193 30.47 19.30 12.62
N GLU A 194 31.25 20.27 12.14
CA GLU A 194 32.53 20.65 12.76
C GLU A 194 32.24 21.51 13.99
#